data_AF-A0A4Q3AWV2-F1
#
_entry.id   AF-A0A4Q3AWV2-F1
#
_cell.length_a   1.000
_cell.length_b   1.000
_cell.length_c   1.000
_cell.angle_alpha   90.00
_cell.angle_beta   90.00
_cell.angle_gamma   90.00
#
_symmetry.space_group_name_H-M   'P 1'
#
loop_
_entity.id
_entity.type
_entity.pdbx_description
1 polymer ?
#
loop_
_entity_poly.entity_id
_entity_poly.type
_entity_poly.pdbx_seq_one_letter_code
_entity_poly.pdbx_strand_id
1 'polypeptide(L)'
;MKKNLLLFLAFAGLTIEANAQIKITSADMPKNGDVVFYSTSSNKIDVSKTGENYDWDFSDLKYVSNDTFKFNNPSGIYAVAFFGNLARKSNIFNQEGQFFFKSNTTEWAQTGLGFKIAAANLDVPLKFKNSDQLYKFPLTYGSVSYADTFGGVTTIQTFKIAIHGKRETQVDGWGTIKTPYGTFNCIRLKSDVIEKDTISFSGVNNSRTEYTWLAKDQKIPVLQVVISANLQQQPTVTYRDSVRTVNNPIVLKPEFTADKRIIKVSETVSFTNKTAGTNNIYRWKISPASHTFIEGTNDFSENPKVRFDAEGKYAVELTATNGGEVGRLSEPDYITVNKTGNTSIRNSESIFQDVTIWPNPSAGNFTISLPKQIAG
;
A
#
# COMPACT_ATOMS: atom_id res chain seq x y z
N MET A 1 -63.97 39.93 -22.47
CA MET A 1 -62.57 39.70 -22.04
C MET A 1 -62.38 38.21 -21.75
N LYS A 2 -61.75 37.45 -22.66
CA LYS A 2 -61.35 36.05 -22.41
C LYS A 2 -59.82 36.01 -22.45
N LYS A 3 -59.20 35.79 -21.29
CA LYS A 3 -57.73 35.65 -21.14
C LYS A 3 -57.34 34.22 -21.51
N ASN A 4 -56.52 34.07 -22.54
CA ASN A 4 -55.86 32.82 -22.88
C ASN A 4 -54.69 32.60 -21.91
N LEU A 5 -54.72 31.50 -21.16
CA LEU A 5 -53.65 31.06 -20.28
C LEU A 5 -52.70 30.17 -21.10
N LEU A 6 -51.52 30.68 -21.43
CA LEU A 6 -50.43 29.92 -22.04
C LEU A 6 -49.75 29.08 -20.95
N LEU A 7 -49.82 27.76 -21.08
CA LEU A 7 -49.13 26.80 -20.23
C LEU A 7 -47.70 26.62 -20.76
N PHE A 8 -46.71 27.14 -20.05
CA PHE A 8 -45.30 26.86 -20.29
C PHE A 8 -44.95 25.50 -19.66
N LEU A 9 -44.76 24.46 -20.47
CA LEU A 9 -44.09 23.23 -20.02
C LEU A 9 -42.57 23.51 -19.96
N ALA A 10 -42.02 23.57 -18.75
CA ALA A 10 -40.59 23.54 -18.51
C ALA A 10 -40.08 22.10 -18.73
N PHE A 11 -39.39 21.86 -19.83
CA PHE A 11 -38.70 20.60 -20.09
C PHE A 11 -37.36 20.62 -19.33
N ALA A 12 -37.34 20.02 -18.14
CA ALA A 12 -36.10 19.79 -17.40
C ALA A 12 -35.33 18.66 -18.12
N GLY A 13 -34.41 19.04 -19.01
CA GLY A 13 -33.52 18.08 -19.68
C GLY A 13 -32.58 17.43 -18.67
N LEU A 14 -32.76 16.14 -18.40
CA LEU A 14 -31.69 15.31 -17.85
C LEU A 14 -30.58 15.23 -18.89
N THR A 15 -29.43 15.85 -18.62
CA THR A 15 -28.20 15.63 -19.38
C THR A 15 -27.63 14.28 -18.97
N ILE A 16 -27.87 13.25 -19.78
CA ILE A 16 -27.16 11.97 -19.67
C ILE A 16 -25.76 12.21 -20.23
N GLU A 17 -24.76 12.29 -19.35
CA GLU A 17 -23.35 12.31 -19.78
C GLU A 17 -22.98 10.93 -20.31
N ALA A 18 -23.07 10.76 -21.64
CA ALA A 18 -22.49 9.60 -22.30
C ALA A 18 -20.97 9.79 -22.33
N ASN A 19 -20.22 8.92 -21.64
CA ASN A 19 -18.77 8.87 -21.79
C ASN A 19 -18.45 8.48 -23.24
N ALA A 20 -17.95 9.43 -24.02
CA ALA A 20 -17.50 9.16 -25.38
C ALA A 20 -16.14 8.46 -25.33
N GLN A 21 -15.93 7.51 -26.24
CA GLN A 21 -14.65 6.82 -26.33
C GLN A 21 -13.49 7.80 -26.57
N ILE A 22 -12.44 7.71 -25.75
CA ILE A 22 -11.21 8.43 -26.00
C ILE A 22 -10.42 7.83 -27.18
N LYS A 23 -9.62 8.68 -27.82
CA LYS A 23 -8.65 8.30 -28.85
C LYS A 23 -7.25 8.58 -28.33
N ILE A 24 -6.37 7.59 -28.36
CA ILE A 24 -4.95 7.75 -28.00
C ILE A 24 -4.12 7.97 -29.27
N THR A 25 -3.21 8.93 -29.22
CA THR A 25 -2.36 9.37 -30.33
C THR A 25 -0.91 9.49 -29.89
N SER A 26 -0.01 9.84 -30.82
CA SER A 26 1.39 10.11 -30.50
C SER A 26 1.59 11.31 -29.56
N ALA A 27 0.61 12.21 -29.41
CA ALA A 27 0.67 13.31 -28.45
C ALA A 27 0.62 12.83 -26.99
N ASP A 28 0.01 11.67 -26.76
CA ASP A 28 -0.14 11.04 -25.45
C ASP A 28 1.10 10.25 -25.02
N MET A 29 2.10 10.10 -25.91
CA MET A 29 3.34 9.38 -25.65
C MET A 29 4.40 10.26 -24.97
N PRO A 30 5.43 9.65 -24.34
CA PRO A 30 6.53 10.38 -23.74
C PRO A 30 7.37 11.15 -24.77
N LYS A 31 7.96 12.24 -24.31
CA LYS A 31 8.89 13.10 -25.06
C LYS A 31 10.24 13.19 -24.34
N ASN A 32 11.24 13.74 -25.03
CA ASN A 32 12.55 13.98 -24.45
C ASN A 32 12.45 14.91 -23.22
N GLY A 33 13.05 14.48 -22.11
CA GLY A 33 13.03 15.18 -20.83
C GLY A 33 11.92 14.73 -19.88
N ASP A 34 10.96 13.91 -20.34
CA ASP A 34 9.88 13.45 -19.47
C ASP A 34 10.41 12.51 -18.37
N VAL A 35 9.99 12.80 -17.14
CA VAL A 35 10.22 11.97 -15.96
C VAL A 35 8.85 11.62 -15.38
N VAL A 36 8.51 10.33 -15.41
CA VAL A 36 7.16 9.84 -15.11
C VAL A 36 7.24 8.84 -13.97
N PHE A 37 6.55 9.13 -12.86
CA PHE A 37 6.51 8.26 -11.68
C PHE A 37 5.56 7.08 -11.90
N TYR A 38 5.98 5.93 -11.39
CA TYR A 38 5.15 4.74 -11.34
C TYR A 38 5.38 3.98 -10.04
N SER A 39 4.39 3.16 -9.68
CA SER A 39 4.46 2.26 -8.54
C SER A 39 4.16 0.83 -8.98
N THR A 40 4.69 -0.14 -8.23
CA THR A 40 4.36 -1.55 -8.39
C THR A 40 3.35 -1.99 -7.33
N SER A 41 2.61 -3.05 -7.64
CA SER A 41 1.63 -3.65 -6.74
C SER A 41 1.77 -5.16 -6.64
N SER A 42 1.42 -5.70 -5.47
CA SER A 42 1.33 -7.14 -5.20
C SER A 42 -0.08 -7.71 -5.42
N ASN A 43 -1.04 -6.87 -5.83
CA ASN A 43 -2.41 -7.31 -6.06
C ASN A 43 -2.49 -8.30 -7.23
N LYS A 44 -3.36 -9.30 -7.09
CA LYS A 44 -3.83 -10.10 -8.22
C LYS A 44 -4.94 -9.32 -8.92
N ILE A 45 -4.78 -9.08 -10.21
CA ILE A 45 -5.74 -8.33 -11.02
C ILE A 45 -6.51 -9.31 -11.90
N ASP A 46 -7.84 -9.27 -11.80
CA ASP A 46 -8.69 -9.95 -12.77
C ASP A 46 -8.75 -9.14 -14.06
N VAL A 47 -8.15 -9.69 -15.11
CA VAL A 47 -8.07 -9.08 -16.44
C VAL A 47 -9.12 -9.65 -17.42
N SER A 48 -9.95 -10.61 -16.98
CA SER A 48 -10.92 -11.28 -17.83
C SER A 48 -12.08 -10.38 -18.27
N LYS A 49 -12.37 -9.33 -17.50
CA LYS A 49 -13.49 -8.42 -17.74
C LYS A 49 -13.08 -7.19 -18.55
N THR A 50 -13.78 -6.99 -19.66
CA THR A 50 -13.56 -5.90 -20.62
C THR A 50 -14.78 -5.69 -21.50
N GLY A 51 -14.76 -4.61 -22.28
CA GLY A 51 -15.78 -4.33 -23.27
C GLY A 51 -15.94 -2.82 -23.45
N GLU A 52 -17.10 -2.45 -23.99
CA GLU A 52 -17.48 -1.06 -24.17
C GLU A 52 -17.98 -0.45 -22.87
N ASN A 53 -17.59 0.79 -22.60
CA ASN A 53 -17.97 1.56 -21.43
C ASN A 53 -17.82 0.78 -20.10
N TYR A 54 -16.70 0.06 -19.95
CA TYR A 54 -16.44 -0.75 -18.76
C TYR A 54 -15.79 0.08 -17.64
N ASP A 55 -16.25 -0.13 -16.41
CA ASP A 55 -15.67 0.51 -15.22
C ASP A 55 -14.70 -0.44 -14.50
N TRP A 56 -13.41 -0.15 -14.61
CA TRP A 56 -12.34 -0.85 -13.91
C TRP A 56 -11.99 -0.13 -12.59
N ASP A 57 -12.44 -0.66 -11.46
CA ASP A 57 -12.03 -0.14 -10.15
C ASP A 57 -10.84 -0.93 -9.57
N PHE A 58 -9.68 -0.28 -9.55
CA PHE A 58 -8.45 -0.73 -8.93
C PHE A 58 -7.96 0.27 -7.88
N SER A 59 -8.85 0.99 -7.18
CA SER A 59 -8.45 1.94 -6.11
C SER A 59 -7.67 1.28 -4.98
N ASP A 60 -7.84 -0.04 -4.80
CA ASP A 60 -7.30 -0.80 -3.68
C ASP A 60 -5.95 -1.47 -3.99
N LEU A 61 -5.23 -0.98 -5.02
CA LEU A 61 -3.87 -1.45 -5.34
C LEU A 61 -2.93 -1.20 -4.14
N LYS A 62 -2.37 -2.28 -3.60
CA LYS A 62 -1.40 -2.26 -2.51
C LYS A 62 -0.04 -1.88 -3.07
N TYR A 63 0.52 -0.81 -2.55
CA TYR A 63 1.85 -0.31 -2.89
C TYR A 63 2.94 -1.32 -2.48
N VAL A 64 3.92 -1.53 -3.37
CA VAL A 64 5.13 -2.33 -3.09
C VAL A 64 6.38 -1.47 -3.18
N SER A 65 6.59 -0.81 -4.33
CA SER A 65 7.71 0.10 -4.56
C SER A 65 7.32 1.20 -5.54
N ASN A 66 8.11 2.27 -5.61
CA ASN A 66 8.05 3.29 -6.65
C ASN A 66 9.38 3.42 -7.39
N ASP A 67 9.30 3.97 -8.60
CA ASP A 67 10.45 4.45 -9.35
C ASP A 67 9.97 5.46 -10.43
N THR A 68 10.87 5.84 -11.33
CA THR A 68 10.64 6.77 -12.43
C THR A 68 11.05 6.16 -13.76
N PHE A 69 10.18 6.30 -14.75
CA PHE A 69 10.60 6.19 -16.15
C PHE A 69 11.15 7.54 -16.59
N LYS A 70 12.42 7.53 -17.02
CA LYS A 70 13.11 8.71 -17.56
C LYS A 70 13.29 8.54 -19.05
N PHE A 71 12.76 9.48 -19.81
CA PHE A 71 12.80 9.47 -21.27
C PHE A 71 13.74 10.57 -21.76
N ASN A 72 14.84 10.19 -22.41
CA ASN A 72 15.84 11.13 -22.89
C ASN A 72 16.32 10.74 -24.29
N ASN A 73 16.90 11.69 -25.02
CA ASN A 73 17.62 11.38 -26.23
C ASN A 73 18.83 10.46 -25.91
N PRO A 74 19.10 9.43 -26.73
CA PRO A 74 20.26 8.57 -26.56
C PRO A 74 21.58 9.36 -26.57
N SER A 75 22.57 8.88 -25.84
CA SER A 75 23.92 9.46 -25.75
C SER A 75 25.01 8.45 -26.16
N GLY A 76 26.22 8.93 -26.46
CA GLY A 76 27.37 8.08 -26.79
C GLY A 76 27.11 7.18 -27.99
N ILE A 77 27.51 5.91 -27.93
CA ILE A 77 27.32 4.95 -29.01
C ILE A 77 25.83 4.70 -29.34
N TYR A 78 24.95 4.86 -28.35
CA TYR A 78 23.52 4.71 -28.57
C TYR A 78 22.94 5.84 -29.42
N ALA A 79 23.49 7.06 -29.35
CA ALA A 79 23.08 8.18 -30.22
C ALA A 79 23.33 7.87 -31.70
N VAL A 80 24.42 7.16 -31.99
CA VAL A 80 24.77 6.74 -33.36
C VAL A 80 23.86 5.59 -33.81
N ALA A 81 23.65 4.57 -32.96
CA ALA A 81 22.85 3.41 -33.32
C ALA A 81 21.34 3.73 -33.47
N PHE A 82 20.83 4.63 -32.63
CA PHE A 82 19.42 4.94 -32.45
C PHE A 82 19.11 6.43 -32.69
N PHE A 83 19.75 7.03 -33.70
CA PHE A 83 19.54 8.44 -34.06
C PHE A 83 18.04 8.77 -34.25
N GLY A 84 17.58 9.83 -33.58
CA GLY A 84 16.19 10.28 -33.63
C GLY A 84 15.20 9.51 -32.74
N ASN A 85 15.66 8.47 -32.04
CA ASN A 85 14.81 7.73 -31.10
C ASN A 85 14.83 8.35 -29.71
N LEU A 86 13.86 7.96 -28.88
CA LEU A 86 13.80 8.24 -27.45
C LEU A 86 14.32 7.02 -26.67
N ALA A 87 15.13 7.24 -25.64
CA ALA A 87 15.63 6.19 -24.76
C ALA A 87 14.88 6.19 -23.42
N ARG A 88 14.53 5.00 -22.93
CA ARG A 88 14.04 4.78 -21.56
C ARG A 88 14.99 3.85 -20.82
N LYS A 89 15.51 4.27 -19.67
CA LYS A 89 16.32 3.39 -18.81
C LYS A 89 15.54 2.12 -18.41
N SER A 90 16.25 1.01 -18.34
CA SER A 90 15.72 -0.29 -17.93
C SER A 90 16.84 -1.16 -17.35
N ASN A 91 16.47 -2.23 -16.68
CA ASN A 91 17.36 -3.36 -16.45
C ASN A 91 17.21 -4.33 -17.64
N ILE A 92 18.32 -4.69 -18.29
CA ILE A 92 18.36 -5.61 -19.43
C ILE A 92 19.43 -6.66 -19.13
N PHE A 93 19.05 -7.95 -19.12
CA PHE A 93 19.95 -9.05 -18.76
C PHE A 93 20.65 -8.87 -17.40
N ASN A 94 19.95 -8.31 -16.40
CA ASN A 94 20.51 -7.96 -15.09
C ASN A 94 21.60 -6.87 -15.11
N GLN A 95 21.66 -6.09 -16.20
CA GLN A 95 22.61 -4.98 -16.37
C GLN A 95 21.88 -3.65 -16.55
N GLU A 96 22.58 -2.54 -16.34
CA GLU A 96 22.09 -1.22 -16.76
C GLU A 96 21.89 -1.23 -18.27
N GLY A 97 20.69 -0.84 -18.70
CA GLY A 97 20.34 -0.79 -20.11
C GLY A 97 19.25 0.23 -20.41
N GLN A 98 18.86 0.26 -21.67
CA GLN A 98 17.88 1.18 -22.21
C GLN A 98 17.07 0.51 -23.31
N PHE A 99 15.77 0.80 -23.36
CA PHE A 99 14.95 0.55 -24.53
C PHE A 99 14.90 1.80 -25.40
N PHE A 100 14.90 1.62 -26.73
CA PHE A 100 14.87 2.73 -27.68
C PHE A 100 13.58 2.73 -28.48
N PHE A 101 12.88 3.86 -28.53
CA PHE A 101 11.56 3.99 -29.13
C PHE A 101 11.56 5.02 -30.26
N LYS A 102 10.89 4.70 -31.36
CA LYS A 102 10.47 5.69 -32.36
C LYS A 102 9.03 6.08 -32.09
N SER A 103 8.75 7.37 -32.25
CA SER A 103 7.39 7.94 -32.19
C SER A 103 7.16 8.77 -33.43
N ASN A 104 6.08 8.49 -34.14
CA ASN A 104 5.60 9.34 -35.22
C ASN A 104 4.06 9.40 -35.13
N THR A 105 3.41 10.06 -36.09
CA THR A 105 1.94 10.22 -36.08
C THR A 105 1.17 8.90 -36.26
N THR A 106 1.85 7.82 -36.68
CA THR A 106 1.24 6.53 -37.03
C THR A 106 1.59 5.40 -36.06
N GLU A 107 2.66 5.51 -35.28
CA GLU A 107 3.07 4.45 -34.35
C GLU A 107 3.96 4.92 -33.20
N TRP A 108 3.93 4.12 -32.14
CA TRP A 108 4.96 4.07 -31.10
C TRP A 108 5.55 2.67 -31.12
N ALA A 109 6.86 2.56 -31.39
CA ALA A 109 7.50 1.27 -31.60
C ALA A 109 8.89 1.20 -30.97
N GLN A 110 9.21 0.07 -30.36
CA GLN A 110 10.55 -0.21 -29.86
C GLN A 110 11.45 -0.65 -31.03
N THR A 111 12.55 0.06 -31.19
CA THR A 111 13.51 -0.08 -32.31
C THR A 111 14.76 -0.87 -31.93
N GLY A 112 14.90 -1.20 -30.66
CA GLY A 112 16.01 -1.98 -30.14
C GLY A 112 16.24 -1.72 -28.66
N LEU A 113 17.36 -2.24 -28.18
CA LEU A 113 17.80 -2.10 -26.80
C LEU A 113 19.32 -1.88 -26.74
N GLY A 114 19.77 -1.41 -25.59
CA GLY A 114 21.17 -1.21 -25.27
C GLY A 114 21.44 -1.66 -23.86
N PHE A 115 22.60 -2.22 -23.62
CA PHE A 115 23.00 -2.68 -22.28
C PHE A 115 24.50 -2.53 -22.11
N LYS A 116 24.89 -2.29 -20.86
CA LYS A 116 26.29 -2.15 -20.48
C LYS A 116 26.84 -3.50 -20.02
N ILE A 117 27.92 -3.95 -20.65
CA ILE A 117 28.72 -5.07 -20.12
C ILE A 117 29.67 -4.50 -19.07
N ALA A 118 29.28 -4.63 -17.80
CA ALA A 118 30.02 -4.05 -16.68
C ALA A 118 31.50 -4.46 -16.65
N ALA A 119 31.80 -5.75 -16.90
CA ALA A 119 33.17 -6.28 -16.86
C ALA A 119 34.10 -5.68 -17.92
N ALA A 120 33.57 -5.23 -19.06
CA ALA A 120 34.33 -4.62 -20.15
C ALA A 120 34.13 -3.10 -20.24
N ASN A 121 33.33 -2.52 -19.34
CA ASN A 121 32.85 -1.13 -19.41
C ASN A 121 32.36 -0.73 -20.81
N LEU A 122 31.64 -1.64 -21.47
CA LEU A 122 31.25 -1.51 -22.89
C LEU A 122 29.74 -1.33 -23.03
N ASP A 123 29.33 -0.27 -23.71
CA ASP A 123 27.94 -0.05 -24.14
C ASP A 123 27.67 -0.78 -25.46
N VAL A 124 26.64 -1.62 -25.46
CA VAL A 124 26.33 -2.50 -26.59
C VAL A 124 24.96 -2.18 -27.15
N PRO A 125 24.87 -1.60 -28.36
CA PRO A 125 23.60 -1.46 -29.05
C PRO A 125 23.18 -2.79 -29.69
N LEU A 126 21.90 -3.14 -29.52
CA LEU A 126 21.21 -4.20 -30.28
C LEU A 126 20.02 -3.54 -30.99
N LYS A 127 20.26 -3.13 -32.24
CA LYS A 127 19.24 -2.52 -33.08
C LYS A 127 18.36 -3.59 -33.70
N PHE A 128 17.06 -3.40 -33.65
CA PHE A 128 16.13 -4.28 -34.33
C PHE A 128 16.13 -4.02 -35.83
N LYS A 129 16.15 -5.10 -36.61
CA LYS A 129 15.91 -5.06 -38.06
C LYS A 129 14.49 -4.60 -38.35
N ASN A 130 13.53 -5.15 -37.59
CA ASN A 130 12.12 -4.79 -37.62
C ASN A 130 11.72 -4.34 -36.21
N SER A 131 11.10 -3.17 -36.08
CA SER A 131 10.67 -2.64 -34.79
C SER A 131 9.52 -3.46 -34.20
N ASP A 132 9.48 -3.57 -32.86
CA ASP A 132 8.30 -4.04 -32.14
C ASP A 132 7.29 -2.89 -32.13
N GLN A 133 6.22 -2.98 -32.91
CA GLN A 133 5.16 -1.96 -32.94
C GLN A 133 4.24 -2.16 -31.74
N LEU A 134 4.49 -1.39 -30.67
CA LEU A 134 3.68 -1.45 -29.46
C LEU A 134 2.29 -0.86 -29.73
N TYR A 135 2.23 0.30 -30.37
CA TYR A 135 0.99 1.01 -30.67
C TYR A 135 0.95 1.47 -32.12
N LYS A 136 -0.19 1.25 -32.78
CA LYS A 136 -0.53 1.85 -34.07
C LYS A 136 -1.56 2.95 -33.86
N PHE A 137 -1.18 4.18 -34.15
CA PHE A 137 -2.04 5.34 -33.93
C PHE A 137 -2.95 5.63 -35.14
N PRO A 138 -4.14 6.20 -34.89
CA PRO A 138 -4.74 6.39 -33.57
C PRO A 138 -5.29 5.09 -32.98
N LEU A 139 -5.19 4.91 -31.67
CA LEU A 139 -5.83 3.78 -30.99
C LEU A 139 -7.27 4.14 -30.63
N THR A 140 -8.19 3.30 -31.07
CA THR A 140 -9.64 3.33 -30.81
C THR A 140 -10.14 1.90 -30.58
N TYR A 141 -11.39 1.72 -30.14
CA TYR A 141 -11.89 0.40 -29.75
C TYR A 141 -11.98 -0.49 -31.00
N GLY A 142 -11.55 -1.75 -30.86
CA GLY A 142 -11.41 -2.65 -32.01
C GLY A 142 -10.20 -2.39 -32.89
N SER A 143 -9.33 -1.42 -32.56
CA SER A 143 -8.04 -1.28 -33.27
C SER A 143 -7.18 -2.52 -33.04
N VAL A 144 -6.61 -3.05 -34.11
CA VAL A 144 -5.68 -4.19 -34.08
C VAL A 144 -4.37 -3.79 -34.76
N SER A 145 -3.25 -4.19 -34.15
CA SER A 145 -1.92 -4.08 -34.74
C SER A 145 -1.15 -5.38 -34.60
N TYR A 146 -0.33 -5.67 -35.60
CA TYR A 146 0.46 -6.87 -35.69
C TYR A 146 1.91 -6.54 -36.04
N ALA A 147 2.85 -7.06 -35.27
CA ALA A 147 4.27 -7.05 -35.57
C ALA A 147 4.72 -8.50 -35.83
N ASP A 148 4.70 -8.92 -37.09
CA ASP A 148 4.98 -10.31 -37.53
C ASP A 148 6.29 -10.86 -36.98
N THR A 149 7.36 -10.08 -37.09
CA THR A 149 8.70 -10.42 -36.60
C THR A 149 9.42 -9.15 -36.21
N PHE A 150 9.54 -8.86 -34.92
CA PHE A 150 10.48 -7.87 -34.42
C PHE A 150 11.78 -8.53 -33.99
N GLY A 151 12.83 -7.73 -33.84
CA GLY A 151 14.08 -8.16 -33.22
C GLY A 151 15.32 -7.87 -34.04
N GLY A 152 16.46 -8.26 -33.50
CA GLY A 152 17.77 -7.88 -34.01
C GLY A 152 18.87 -8.76 -33.48
N VAL A 153 20.08 -8.52 -33.98
CA VAL A 153 21.27 -9.27 -33.62
C VAL A 153 22.42 -8.30 -33.38
N THR A 154 23.22 -8.56 -32.36
CA THR A 154 24.50 -7.90 -32.14
C THR A 154 25.58 -8.94 -31.86
N THR A 155 26.82 -8.66 -32.27
CA THR A 155 27.96 -9.55 -32.09
C THR A 155 29.03 -8.81 -31.29
N ILE A 156 29.51 -9.44 -30.23
CA ILE A 156 30.50 -8.89 -29.30
C ILE A 156 31.64 -9.89 -29.22
N GLN A 157 32.75 -9.60 -29.88
CA GLN A 157 33.84 -10.55 -30.07
C GLN A 157 33.32 -11.88 -30.66
N THR A 158 33.32 -12.96 -29.88
CA THR A 158 32.85 -14.29 -30.26
C THR A 158 31.40 -14.57 -29.85
N PHE A 159 30.77 -13.70 -29.05
CA PHE A 159 29.41 -13.89 -28.57
C PHE A 159 28.40 -13.21 -29.49
N LYS A 160 27.28 -13.91 -29.77
CA LYS A 160 26.17 -13.38 -30.56
C LYS A 160 24.95 -13.25 -29.68
N ILE A 161 24.34 -12.08 -29.60
CA ILE A 161 23.08 -11.88 -28.89
C ILE A 161 22.01 -11.60 -29.93
N ALA A 162 20.92 -12.34 -29.90
CA ALA A 162 19.82 -12.22 -30.83
C ALA A 162 18.48 -12.21 -30.09
N ILE A 163 17.58 -11.35 -30.55
CA ILE A 163 16.20 -11.28 -30.10
C ILE A 163 15.33 -11.45 -31.32
N HIS A 164 14.33 -12.32 -31.21
CA HIS A 164 13.35 -12.55 -32.25
C HIS A 164 11.99 -12.73 -31.60
N GLY A 165 11.00 -11.91 -31.96
CA GLY A 165 9.68 -12.04 -31.38
C GLY A 165 8.56 -11.58 -32.30
N LYS A 166 7.33 -11.81 -31.86
CA LYS A 166 6.09 -11.42 -32.52
C LYS A 166 5.17 -10.82 -31.48
N ARG A 167 4.41 -9.80 -31.88
CA ARG A 167 3.39 -9.17 -31.04
C ARG A 167 2.09 -9.04 -31.81
N GLU A 168 1.00 -9.41 -31.16
CA GLU A 168 -0.34 -9.08 -31.58
C GLU A 168 -0.99 -8.23 -30.50
N THR A 169 -1.57 -7.09 -30.89
CA THR A 169 -2.19 -6.14 -29.96
C THR A 169 -3.59 -5.78 -30.42
N GLN A 170 -4.54 -5.86 -29.50
CA GLN A 170 -5.93 -5.48 -29.72
C GLN A 170 -6.40 -4.50 -28.64
N VAL A 171 -7.09 -3.44 -29.06
CA VAL A 171 -7.86 -2.60 -28.14
C VAL A 171 -9.18 -3.30 -27.85
N ASP A 172 -9.24 -4.00 -26.72
CA ASP A 172 -10.32 -4.94 -26.36
C ASP A 172 -11.34 -4.35 -25.37
N GLY A 173 -11.18 -3.07 -25.00
CA GLY A 173 -12.16 -2.36 -24.18
C GLY A 173 -11.91 -0.87 -24.09
N TRP A 174 -12.92 -0.14 -23.64
CA TRP A 174 -12.84 1.28 -23.29
C TRP A 174 -13.81 1.60 -22.16
N GLY A 175 -13.54 2.67 -21.40
CA GLY A 175 -14.39 3.09 -20.30
C GLY A 175 -13.60 3.86 -19.24
N THR A 176 -13.92 3.66 -17.97
CA THR A 176 -13.30 4.37 -16.84
C THR A 176 -12.35 3.44 -16.09
N ILE A 177 -11.17 3.91 -15.72
CA ILE A 177 -10.28 3.23 -14.78
C ILE A 177 -10.02 4.10 -13.56
N LYS A 178 -10.12 3.49 -12.38
CA LYS A 178 -9.75 4.11 -11.10
C LYS A 178 -8.56 3.35 -10.51
N THR A 179 -7.52 4.08 -10.15
CA THR A 179 -6.33 3.57 -9.45
C THR A 179 -6.04 4.46 -8.25
N PRO A 180 -5.06 4.15 -7.37
CA PRO A 180 -4.65 5.07 -6.31
C PRO A 180 -4.19 6.44 -6.82
N TYR A 181 -3.77 6.53 -8.09
CA TYR A 181 -3.31 7.79 -8.69
C TYR A 181 -4.45 8.69 -9.16
N GLY A 182 -5.59 8.10 -9.55
CA GLY A 182 -6.73 8.89 -10.02
C GLY A 182 -7.74 8.07 -10.81
N THR A 183 -8.74 8.78 -11.32
CA THR A 183 -9.79 8.24 -12.19
C THR A 183 -9.65 8.84 -13.58
N PHE A 184 -9.66 8.00 -14.61
CA PHE A 184 -9.42 8.40 -15.98
C PHE A 184 -10.34 7.67 -16.96
N ASN A 185 -10.79 8.37 -18.00
CA ASN A 185 -11.26 7.71 -19.20
C ASN A 185 -10.08 7.03 -19.89
N CYS A 186 -10.25 5.79 -20.31
CA CYS A 186 -9.16 4.95 -20.82
C CYS A 186 -9.61 4.00 -21.94
N ILE A 187 -8.62 3.48 -22.66
CA ILE A 187 -8.74 2.28 -23.48
C ILE A 187 -7.86 1.18 -22.90
N ARG A 188 -8.28 -0.07 -23.07
CA ARG A 188 -7.51 -1.25 -22.69
C ARG A 188 -6.96 -1.94 -23.92
N LEU A 189 -5.67 -2.25 -23.87
CA LEU A 189 -4.97 -3.03 -24.87
C LEU A 189 -4.59 -4.37 -24.27
N LYS A 190 -4.88 -5.46 -24.98
CA LYS A 190 -4.30 -6.78 -24.75
C LYS A 190 -3.24 -7.03 -25.80
N SER A 191 -2.02 -7.33 -25.38
CA SER A 191 -0.93 -7.71 -26.27
C SER A 191 -0.40 -9.10 -25.94
N ASP A 192 -0.43 -10.01 -26.90
CA ASP A 192 0.19 -11.32 -26.78
C ASP A 192 1.57 -11.28 -27.47
N VAL A 193 2.63 -11.64 -26.72
CA VAL A 193 4.01 -11.56 -27.17
C VAL A 193 4.70 -12.91 -27.03
N ILE A 194 5.28 -13.39 -28.13
CA ILE A 194 6.12 -14.58 -28.16
C ILE A 194 7.49 -14.16 -28.66
N GLU A 195 8.52 -14.41 -27.86
CA GLU A 195 9.87 -13.93 -28.04
C GLU A 195 10.88 -15.06 -27.78
N LYS A 196 12.03 -14.99 -28.43
CA LYS A 196 13.16 -15.88 -28.21
C LYS A 196 14.43 -15.05 -28.11
N ASP A 197 15.05 -15.11 -26.94
CA ASP A 197 16.33 -14.48 -26.66
C ASP A 197 17.42 -15.52 -26.76
N THR A 198 18.49 -15.23 -27.51
CA THR A 198 19.58 -16.17 -27.74
C THR A 198 20.91 -15.50 -27.41
N ILE A 199 21.74 -16.17 -26.62
CA ILE A 199 23.13 -15.83 -26.37
C ILE A 199 23.99 -16.99 -26.91
N SER A 200 24.71 -16.72 -27.98
CA SER A 200 25.52 -17.66 -28.76
C SER A 200 24.73 -18.93 -29.13
N PHE A 201 24.94 -20.04 -28.42
CA PHE A 201 24.33 -21.34 -28.71
C PHE A 201 23.15 -21.69 -27.79
N SER A 202 22.85 -20.84 -26.80
CA SER A 202 21.75 -21.05 -25.85
C SER A 202 20.66 -20.02 -26.08
N GLY A 203 19.39 -20.43 -25.97
CA GLY A 203 18.27 -19.51 -26.10
C GLY A 203 17.13 -19.86 -25.16
N VAL A 204 16.39 -18.82 -24.76
CA VAL A 204 15.24 -18.91 -23.88
C VAL A 204 14.04 -18.40 -24.67
N ASN A 205 13.01 -19.22 -24.77
CA ASN A 205 11.72 -18.77 -25.27
C ASN A 205 11.02 -18.02 -24.15
N ASN A 206 10.46 -16.85 -24.43
CA ASN A 206 9.72 -15.99 -23.53
C ASN A 206 8.33 -15.74 -24.12
N SER A 207 7.27 -16.09 -23.41
CA SER A 207 5.90 -15.75 -23.80
C SER A 207 5.23 -14.96 -22.69
N ARG A 208 4.48 -13.92 -23.05
CA ARG A 208 3.76 -13.08 -22.10
C ARG A 208 2.52 -12.44 -22.72
N THR A 209 1.54 -12.19 -21.89
CA THR A 209 0.38 -11.34 -22.22
C THR A 209 0.45 -10.05 -21.40
N GLU A 210 0.33 -8.91 -22.07
CA GLU A 210 0.38 -7.58 -21.49
C GLU A 210 -1.02 -6.94 -21.58
N TYR A 211 -1.61 -6.57 -20.45
CA TYR A 211 -2.83 -5.77 -20.39
C TYR A 211 -2.45 -4.35 -20.00
N THR A 212 -2.82 -3.37 -20.83
CA THR A 212 -2.36 -1.99 -20.70
C THR A 212 -3.55 -1.05 -20.79
N TRP A 213 -3.77 -0.24 -19.74
CA TRP A 213 -4.76 0.83 -19.75
C TRP A 213 -4.07 2.14 -20.08
N LEU A 214 -4.45 2.73 -21.22
CA LEU A 214 -3.94 4.03 -21.68
C LEU A 214 -5.00 5.10 -21.47
N ALA A 215 -4.58 6.24 -20.92
CA ALA A 215 -5.39 7.43 -20.77
C ALA A 215 -4.66 8.63 -21.38
N LYS A 216 -5.42 9.65 -21.76
CA LYS A 216 -4.86 10.84 -22.40
C LYS A 216 -3.88 11.57 -21.49
N ASP A 217 -2.81 12.07 -22.10
CA ASP A 217 -1.76 12.87 -21.46
C ASP A 217 -1.02 12.22 -20.27
N GLN A 218 -1.19 10.91 -20.05
CA GLN A 218 -0.54 10.23 -18.93
C GLN A 218 0.91 9.78 -19.22
N LYS A 219 1.34 9.85 -20.49
CA LYS A 219 2.68 9.49 -21.02
C LYS A 219 3.03 8.01 -20.92
N ILE A 220 2.65 7.34 -19.84
CA ILE A 220 2.77 5.90 -19.64
C ILE A 220 1.38 5.33 -19.33
N PRO A 221 1.20 3.99 -19.34
CA PRO A 221 -0.05 3.38 -18.93
C PRO A 221 -0.44 3.79 -17.51
N VAL A 222 -1.74 4.06 -17.30
CA VAL A 222 -2.28 4.30 -15.96
C VAL A 222 -2.30 3.03 -15.12
N LEU A 223 -2.42 1.87 -15.78
CA LEU A 223 -2.20 0.54 -15.23
C LEU A 223 -1.61 -0.36 -16.32
N GLN A 224 -0.70 -1.25 -15.93
CA GLN A 224 -0.15 -2.31 -16.75
C GLN A 224 -0.06 -3.60 -15.92
N VAL A 225 -0.53 -4.69 -16.51
CA VAL A 225 -0.45 -6.04 -15.95
C VAL A 225 0.27 -6.93 -16.95
N VAL A 226 1.38 -7.53 -16.55
CA VAL A 226 2.17 -8.44 -17.40
C VAL A 226 2.12 -9.85 -16.81
N ILE A 227 1.65 -10.81 -17.60
CA ILE A 227 1.55 -12.22 -17.25
C ILE A 227 2.53 -13.01 -18.12
N SER A 228 3.63 -13.49 -17.53
CA SER A 228 4.65 -14.26 -18.25
C SER A 228 4.42 -15.76 -18.11
N ALA A 229 4.48 -16.52 -19.21
CA ALA A 229 4.17 -17.95 -19.24
C ALA A 229 5.23 -18.84 -18.56
N ASN A 230 6.50 -18.43 -18.58
CA ASN A 230 7.62 -19.26 -18.10
C ASN A 230 7.99 -19.05 -16.64
N LEU A 231 7.32 -18.12 -15.98
CA LEU A 231 7.48 -17.89 -14.55
C LEU A 231 6.18 -18.36 -13.90
N GLN A 232 6.25 -19.32 -12.98
CA GLN A 232 5.14 -19.68 -12.07
C GLN A 232 4.80 -18.52 -11.09
N GLN A 233 5.00 -17.27 -11.51
CA GLN A 233 4.96 -16.08 -10.68
C GLN A 233 3.64 -15.33 -10.85
N GLN A 234 3.35 -14.53 -9.83
CA GLN A 234 2.29 -13.53 -9.85
C GLN A 234 2.49 -12.56 -11.03
N PRO A 235 1.40 -12.03 -11.60
CA PRO A 235 1.50 -10.98 -12.61
C PRO A 235 2.33 -9.80 -12.07
N THR A 236 3.12 -9.18 -12.94
CA THR A 236 3.74 -7.89 -12.61
C THR A 236 2.70 -6.79 -12.82
N VAL A 237 2.40 -6.03 -11.77
CA VAL A 237 1.42 -4.94 -11.80
C VAL A 237 2.14 -3.62 -11.57
N THR A 238 2.03 -2.72 -12.54
CA THR A 238 2.62 -1.38 -12.51
C THR A 238 1.54 -0.35 -12.80
N TYR A 239 1.49 0.75 -12.06
CA TYR A 239 0.53 1.83 -12.28
C TYR A 239 1.21 3.19 -12.23
N ARG A 240 0.67 4.15 -13.00
CA ARG A 240 1.08 5.55 -12.94
C ARG A 240 0.90 6.05 -11.51
N ASP A 241 1.87 6.81 -11.00
CA ASP A 241 1.79 7.39 -9.65
C ASP A 241 2.33 8.82 -9.63
N SER A 242 2.25 9.51 -8.51
CA SER A 242 3.00 10.75 -8.25
C SER A 242 4.12 10.50 -7.25
N VAL A 243 4.96 11.50 -7.01
CA VAL A 243 5.76 11.51 -5.78
C VAL A 243 4.78 11.40 -4.62
N ARG A 244 4.78 10.25 -3.95
CA ARG A 244 4.16 10.17 -2.63
C ARG A 244 5.10 10.90 -1.70
N THR A 245 4.75 12.12 -1.31
CA THR A 245 5.15 12.59 0.02
C THR A 245 4.59 11.53 0.94
N VAL A 246 5.45 10.67 1.49
CA VAL A 246 5.01 9.69 2.49
C VAL A 246 4.71 10.51 3.73
N ASN A 247 3.60 11.23 3.72
CA ASN A 247 2.81 11.43 4.92
C ASN A 247 2.29 10.03 5.22
N ASN A 248 3.18 9.15 5.70
CA ASN A 248 2.75 8.23 6.72
C ASN A 248 2.27 9.22 7.78
N PRO A 249 0.95 9.39 8.06
CA PRO A 249 0.63 9.88 9.37
C PRO A 249 1.38 8.92 10.27
N ILE A 250 2.38 9.40 11.00
CA ILE A 250 2.92 8.61 12.08
C ILE A 250 1.71 8.58 13.01
N VAL A 251 0.88 7.55 12.89
CA VAL A 251 -0.26 7.43 13.79
C VAL A 251 0.39 7.13 15.12
N LEU A 252 0.56 8.19 15.91
CA LEU A 252 1.07 8.10 17.24
C LEU A 252 0.16 7.12 17.96
N LYS A 253 0.70 5.95 18.29
CA LYS A 253 -0.06 4.84 18.87
C LYS A 253 0.36 4.75 20.33
N PRO A 254 -0.41 5.33 21.26
CA PRO A 254 -0.03 5.26 22.65
C PRO A 254 -0.07 3.82 23.13
N GLU A 255 0.90 3.48 23.97
CA GLU A 255 0.99 2.17 24.59
C GLU A 255 1.56 2.36 25.99
N PHE A 256 1.04 1.64 26.98
CA PHE A 256 1.56 1.69 28.33
C PHE A 256 1.36 0.38 29.09
N THR A 257 2.13 0.22 30.16
CA THR A 257 1.97 -0.84 31.15
C THR A 257 1.90 -0.26 32.56
N ALA A 258 1.51 -1.08 33.53
CA ALA A 258 1.59 -0.78 34.95
C ALA A 258 2.29 -1.95 35.66
N ASP A 259 3.01 -1.66 36.74
CA ASP A 259 3.66 -2.68 37.57
C ASP A 259 2.65 -3.60 38.27
N LYS A 260 1.48 -3.07 38.63
CA LYS A 260 0.37 -3.78 39.27
C LYS A 260 -0.96 -3.36 38.66
N ARG A 261 -1.90 -4.30 38.58
CA ARG A 261 -3.29 -4.03 38.15
C ARG A 261 -4.35 -4.36 39.20
N ILE A 262 -3.97 -5.11 40.24
CA ILE A 262 -4.82 -5.41 41.39
C ILE A 262 -4.06 -4.96 42.63
N ILE A 263 -4.60 -3.99 43.35
CA ILE A 263 -3.94 -3.34 44.49
C ILE A 263 -4.89 -3.16 45.66
N LYS A 264 -4.35 -2.77 46.82
CA LYS A 264 -5.14 -2.33 47.97
C LYS A 264 -5.29 -0.81 47.99
N VAL A 265 -6.33 -0.32 48.68
CA VAL A 265 -6.50 1.12 48.94
C VAL A 265 -5.23 1.72 49.52
N SER A 266 -4.87 2.91 49.05
CA SER A 266 -3.66 3.68 49.38
C SER A 266 -2.34 3.10 48.84
N GLU A 267 -2.37 2.04 48.01
CA GLU A 267 -1.17 1.58 47.30
C GLU A 267 -0.86 2.44 46.06
N THR A 268 0.44 2.50 45.74
CA THR A 268 0.98 3.18 44.56
C THR A 268 1.16 2.20 43.40
N VAL A 269 0.79 2.64 42.21
CA VAL A 269 1.04 1.99 40.91
C VAL A 269 2.03 2.85 40.11
N SER A 270 3.03 2.21 39.51
CA SER A 270 3.95 2.84 38.57
C SER A 270 3.56 2.52 37.14
N PHE A 271 3.22 3.54 36.35
CA PHE A 271 2.95 3.39 34.93
C PHE A 271 4.22 3.54 34.11
N THR A 272 4.37 2.72 33.07
CA THR A 272 5.45 2.81 32.10
C THR A 272 4.89 3.10 30.73
N ASN A 273 5.26 4.22 30.12
CA ASN A 273 4.94 4.53 28.75
C ASN A 273 5.80 3.68 27.79
N LYS A 274 5.16 3.13 26.76
CA LYS A 274 5.73 2.32 25.67
C LYS A 274 5.45 2.93 24.29
N THR A 275 4.84 4.11 24.24
CA THR A 275 4.57 4.84 22.99
C THR A 275 5.86 5.07 22.22
N ALA A 276 5.94 4.56 20.99
CA ALA A 276 7.08 4.79 20.11
C ALA A 276 7.14 6.24 19.60
N GLY A 277 8.34 6.72 19.28
CA GLY A 277 8.58 8.06 18.75
C GLY A 277 9.42 8.95 19.69
N THR A 278 9.92 10.07 19.18
CA THR A 278 10.71 11.06 19.92
C THR A 278 9.95 12.38 20.01
N ASN A 279 10.19 13.18 21.07
CA ASN A 279 9.52 14.46 21.32
C ASN A 279 8.00 14.38 21.54
N ASN A 280 7.51 13.24 22.03
CA ASN A 280 6.11 13.08 22.41
C ASN A 280 5.83 13.79 23.74
N ILE A 281 4.68 14.44 23.84
CA ILE A 281 4.10 14.97 25.08
C ILE A 281 2.95 14.06 25.50
N TYR A 282 2.86 13.74 26.78
CA TYR A 282 1.90 12.79 27.31
C TYR A 282 0.84 13.47 28.16
N ARG A 283 -0.35 12.88 28.20
CA ARG A 283 -1.40 13.23 29.14
C ARG A 283 -2.15 11.99 29.60
N TRP A 284 -2.19 11.78 30.91
CA TRP A 284 -2.88 10.68 31.56
C TRP A 284 -4.22 11.14 32.10
N LYS A 285 -5.25 10.34 31.87
CA LYS A 285 -6.58 10.55 32.44
C LYS A 285 -7.03 9.27 33.13
N ILE A 286 -7.29 9.36 34.42
CA ILE A 286 -7.71 8.23 35.25
C ILE A 286 -9.10 8.54 35.81
N SER A 287 -10.01 7.58 35.72
CA SER A 287 -11.38 7.72 36.24
C SER A 287 -11.80 6.47 37.00
N PRO A 288 -12.43 6.58 38.19
CA PRO A 288 -12.89 7.80 38.85
C PRO A 288 -11.76 8.69 39.41
N ALA A 289 -12.08 9.95 39.71
CA ALA A 289 -11.14 10.95 40.25
C ALA A 289 -10.83 10.74 41.75
N SER A 290 -10.56 9.50 42.14
CA SER A 290 -10.16 9.09 43.49
C SER A 290 -8.74 8.52 43.49
N HIS A 291 -7.82 9.32 42.96
CA HIS A 291 -6.41 8.98 42.82
C HIS A 291 -5.56 10.24 43.00
N THR A 292 -4.31 10.05 43.39
CA THR A 292 -3.33 11.13 43.61
C THR A 292 -2.03 10.80 42.88
N PHE A 293 -1.52 11.71 42.05
CA PHE A 293 -0.17 11.59 41.51
C PHE A 293 0.85 11.90 42.62
N ILE A 294 1.84 11.04 42.79
CA ILE A 294 2.82 11.13 43.87
C ILE A 294 4.26 11.16 43.34
N GLU A 295 5.22 11.32 44.25
CA GLU A 295 6.66 11.34 43.93
C GLU A 295 7.05 12.38 42.87
N GLY A 296 6.38 13.54 42.91
CA GLY A 296 6.62 14.64 41.97
C GLY A 296 6.09 14.42 40.55
N THR A 297 5.40 13.29 40.30
CA THR A 297 4.73 13.06 39.02
C THR A 297 3.38 13.79 38.94
N ASN A 298 2.87 13.95 37.73
CA ASN A 298 1.58 14.54 37.41
C ASN A 298 0.98 13.89 36.16
N ASP A 299 -0.17 14.37 35.72
CA ASP A 299 -0.85 13.86 34.53
C ASP A 299 -0.09 14.10 33.22
N PHE A 300 0.97 14.91 33.20
CA PHE A 300 1.82 15.15 32.02
C PHE A 300 3.14 14.36 32.05
N SER A 301 3.39 13.60 33.12
CA SER A 301 4.63 12.82 33.25
C SER A 301 4.68 11.68 32.25
N GLU A 302 5.86 11.38 31.70
CA GLU A 302 6.02 10.24 30.79
C GLU A 302 5.72 8.91 31.49
N ASN A 303 6.18 8.75 32.73
CA ASN A 303 5.98 7.55 33.55
C ASN A 303 5.43 7.97 34.93
N PRO A 304 4.11 8.20 35.07
CA PRO A 304 3.53 8.69 36.32
C PRO A 304 3.47 7.60 37.39
N LYS A 305 3.49 8.03 38.65
CA LYS A 305 3.23 7.20 39.83
C LYS A 305 1.98 7.67 40.52
N VAL A 306 1.01 6.77 40.70
CA VAL A 306 -0.34 7.13 41.13
C VAL A 306 -0.73 6.28 42.33
N ARG A 307 -1.16 6.93 43.40
CA ARG A 307 -1.81 6.30 44.56
C ARG A 307 -3.32 6.31 44.37
N PHE A 308 -3.99 5.20 44.67
CA PHE A 308 -5.44 5.10 44.57
C PHE A 308 -6.10 5.13 45.95
N ASP A 309 -7.03 6.05 46.16
CA ASP A 309 -7.51 6.41 47.50
C ASP A 309 -8.88 5.79 47.86
N ALA A 310 -9.56 5.13 46.91
CA ALA A 310 -10.83 4.44 47.16
C ALA A 310 -10.93 3.10 46.40
N GLU A 311 -11.72 2.18 46.95
CA GLU A 311 -12.02 0.90 46.31
C GLU A 311 -12.81 1.10 45.00
N GLY A 312 -12.61 0.21 44.04
CA GLY A 312 -13.30 0.26 42.76
C GLY A 312 -12.40 -0.07 41.58
N LYS A 313 -12.96 0.05 40.38
CA LYS A 313 -12.25 -0.14 39.13
C LYS A 313 -11.98 1.21 38.48
N TYR A 314 -10.77 1.37 37.96
CA TYR A 314 -10.30 2.60 37.35
C TYR A 314 -9.94 2.37 35.89
N ALA A 315 -10.53 3.18 35.01
CA ALA A 315 -10.11 3.29 33.63
C ALA A 315 -8.86 4.20 33.54
N VAL A 316 -7.94 3.85 32.64
CA VAL A 316 -6.71 4.61 32.39
C VAL A 316 -6.62 4.93 30.91
N GLU A 317 -6.51 6.21 30.60
CA GLU A 317 -6.33 6.73 29.24
C GLU A 317 -4.99 7.45 29.13
N LEU A 318 -4.22 7.11 28.10
CA LEU A 318 -3.00 7.79 27.70
C LEU A 318 -3.23 8.51 26.37
N THR A 319 -3.06 9.83 26.37
CA THR A 319 -2.95 10.64 25.16
C THR A 319 -1.48 10.97 24.93
N ALA A 320 -0.98 10.76 23.71
CA ALA A 320 0.33 11.24 23.28
C ALA A 320 0.14 12.28 22.17
N THR A 321 0.99 13.32 22.13
CA THR A 321 0.97 14.37 21.10
C THR A 321 2.38 14.67 20.60
N ASN A 322 2.55 14.82 19.28
CA ASN A 322 3.83 15.18 18.67
C ASN A 322 3.64 16.13 17.49
N GLY A 323 4.05 17.40 17.62
CA GLY A 323 4.13 18.35 16.51
C GLY A 323 2.84 18.61 15.70
N GLY A 324 1.68 18.11 16.13
CA GLY A 324 0.40 18.17 15.41
C GLY A 324 -0.35 16.82 15.35
N GLU A 325 0.32 15.71 15.61
CA GLU A 325 -0.28 14.37 15.68
C GLU A 325 -0.77 14.05 17.09
N VAL A 326 -1.93 13.39 17.22
CA VAL A 326 -2.52 13.01 18.50
C VAL A 326 -2.95 11.54 18.46
N GLY A 327 -2.45 10.77 19.42
CA GLY A 327 -2.83 9.38 19.66
C GLY A 327 -3.56 9.24 20.99
N ARG A 328 -4.52 8.30 21.09
CA ARG A 328 -5.21 7.96 22.35
C ARG A 328 -5.34 6.45 22.53
N LEU A 329 -5.04 5.95 23.73
CA LEU A 329 -5.34 4.59 24.18
C LEU A 329 -6.15 4.69 25.47
N SER A 330 -7.32 4.05 25.51
CA SER A 330 -8.19 4.00 26.69
C SER A 330 -8.42 2.55 27.09
N GLU A 331 -8.00 2.20 28.30
CA GLU A 331 -8.17 0.88 28.89
C GLU A 331 -9.22 0.96 30.01
N PRO A 332 -10.46 0.49 29.79
CA PRO A 332 -11.48 0.44 30.83
C PRO A 332 -11.10 -0.60 31.90
N ASP A 333 -11.47 -0.35 33.16
CA ASP A 333 -11.25 -1.28 34.28
C ASP A 333 -9.78 -1.75 34.46
N TYR A 334 -8.82 -0.93 34.03
CA TYR A 334 -7.40 -1.29 33.96
C TYR A 334 -6.74 -1.54 35.34
N ILE A 335 -7.15 -0.78 36.37
CA ILE A 335 -6.73 -0.98 37.77
C ILE A 335 -7.94 -1.37 38.62
N THR A 336 -7.82 -2.43 39.41
CA THR A 336 -8.79 -2.84 40.43
C THR A 336 -8.21 -2.59 41.83
N VAL A 337 -8.91 -1.78 42.62
CA VAL A 337 -8.54 -1.40 43.98
C VAL A 337 -9.47 -2.09 44.96
N ASN A 338 -8.91 -2.97 45.78
CA ASN A 338 -9.63 -3.69 46.81
C ASN A 338 -9.47 -3.00 48.17
N LYS A 339 -10.54 -3.00 48.98
CA LYS A 339 -10.47 -2.54 50.35
C LYS A 339 -9.50 -3.40 51.17
N THR A 340 -8.76 -2.76 52.06
CA THR A 340 -8.02 -3.47 53.12
C THR A 340 -9.02 -3.93 54.17
N GLY A 341 -9.66 -5.06 53.92
CA GLY A 341 -10.36 -5.84 54.94
C GLY A 341 -9.55 -7.09 55.19
N ASN A 342 -9.37 -7.47 56.45
CA ASN A 342 -8.93 -8.82 56.79
C ASN A 342 -9.92 -9.82 56.16
N THR A 343 -9.54 -10.38 55.02
CA THR A 343 -10.33 -11.45 54.39
C THR A 343 -10.03 -12.73 55.16
N SER A 344 -10.87 -13.03 56.15
CA SER A 344 -11.10 -14.34 56.76
C SER A 344 -9.95 -14.97 57.57
N ILE A 345 -10.30 -15.62 58.68
CA ILE A 345 -9.60 -16.83 59.11
C ILE A 345 -9.74 -17.80 57.93
N ARG A 346 -8.62 -18.26 57.37
CA ARG A 346 -8.67 -19.32 56.36
C ARG A 346 -9.50 -20.46 56.94
N ASN A 347 -10.62 -20.79 56.30
CA ASN A 347 -11.07 -22.18 56.27
C ASN A 347 -10.02 -22.96 55.46
N SER A 348 -8.83 -23.13 56.02
CA SER A 348 -8.08 -24.36 55.79
C SER A 348 -8.74 -25.37 56.71
N GLU A 349 -9.35 -26.40 56.15
CA GLU A 349 -10.08 -27.47 56.82
C GLU A 349 -9.21 -28.29 57.80
N SER A 350 -8.45 -27.67 58.70
CA SER A 350 -7.44 -28.39 59.51
C SER A 350 -7.08 -27.78 60.87
N ILE A 351 -7.77 -26.75 61.38
CA ILE A 351 -7.45 -26.19 62.73
C ILE A 351 -8.63 -25.99 63.70
N PHE A 352 -9.81 -26.53 63.41
CA PHE A 352 -10.89 -26.63 64.42
C PHE A 352 -11.37 -28.07 64.62
N GLN A 353 -10.44 -29.00 64.86
CA GLN A 353 -10.81 -30.36 65.22
C GLN A 353 -11.38 -30.47 66.66
N ASP A 354 -11.21 -29.46 67.51
CA ASP A 354 -11.49 -29.60 68.95
C ASP A 354 -12.62 -28.72 69.49
N VAL A 355 -13.45 -28.10 68.65
CA VAL A 355 -14.63 -27.35 69.16
C VAL A 355 -15.87 -28.23 69.04
N THR A 356 -16.11 -29.05 70.06
CA THR A 356 -17.35 -29.83 70.19
C THR A 356 -18.26 -29.17 71.23
N ILE A 357 -19.50 -28.84 70.84
CA ILE A 357 -20.50 -28.18 71.71
C ILE A 357 -21.68 -29.13 71.91
N TRP A 358 -22.00 -29.45 73.18
CA TRP A 358 -23.13 -30.31 73.57
C TRP A 358 -23.76 -29.86 74.91
N PRO A 359 -25.09 -30.03 75.11
CA PRO A 359 -26.08 -30.58 74.18
C PRO A 359 -26.64 -29.55 73.19
N ASN A 360 -27.03 -30.03 71.99
CA ASN A 360 -27.86 -29.31 71.03
C ASN A 360 -29.23 -30.01 70.96
N PRO A 361 -30.36 -29.33 71.19
CA PRO A 361 -30.50 -27.88 71.39
C PRO A 361 -30.08 -27.42 72.79
N SER A 362 -29.29 -26.34 72.86
CA SER A 362 -29.09 -25.60 74.11
C SER A 362 -29.92 -24.32 74.08
N ALA A 363 -30.60 -24.03 75.18
CA ALA A 363 -31.25 -22.74 75.40
C ALA A 363 -30.32 -21.90 76.29
N GLY A 364 -29.40 -21.15 75.67
CA GLY A 364 -28.50 -20.24 76.36
C GLY A 364 -27.45 -19.61 75.46
N ASN A 365 -26.84 -18.52 75.92
CA ASN A 365 -25.75 -17.85 75.20
C ASN A 365 -24.41 -18.51 75.52
N PHE A 366 -23.61 -18.80 74.49
CA PHE A 366 -22.23 -19.24 74.63
C PHE A 366 -21.27 -18.10 74.28
N THR A 367 -20.24 -17.88 75.10
CA THR A 367 -19.22 -16.87 74.86
C THR A 367 -17.86 -17.53 74.72
N ILE A 368 -17.14 -17.22 73.65
CA ILE A 368 -15.75 -17.63 73.45
C ILE A 368 -14.86 -16.41 73.68
N SER A 369 -13.99 -16.47 74.69
CA SER A 369 -12.95 -15.46 74.89
C SER A 369 -11.63 -15.98 74.34
N LEU A 370 -11.04 -15.23 73.42
CA LEU A 370 -9.69 -15.48 72.91
C LEU A 370 -8.69 -14.53 73.61
N PRO A 371 -7.45 -14.96 73.89
CA PRO A 371 -6.47 -14.10 74.53
C PRO A 371 -6.06 -12.96 73.58
N LYS A 372 -5.88 -11.79 74.17
CA LYS A 372 -5.49 -10.52 73.53
C LYS A 372 -4.29 -10.74 72.59
N GLN A 373 -4.48 -10.52 71.29
CA GLN A 373 -3.37 -10.56 70.34
C GLN A 373 -2.29 -9.56 70.74
N ILE A 374 -1.04 -10.02 70.83
CA ILE A 374 0.14 -9.15 70.85
C ILE A 374 0.31 -8.60 69.44
N ALA A 375 0.22 -7.29 69.31
CA ALA A 375 0.63 -6.57 68.11
C ALA A 375 2.15 -6.72 67.93
N GLY A 376 2.55 -7.11 66.73
CA GLY A 376 3.92 -7.13 66.22
C GLY A 376 3.87 -7.20 64.71
#